data_AF-F2I8P2-F1
#
_entry.id   AF-F2I8P2-F1
#
_cell.length_a   1.000
_cell.length_b   1.000
_cell.length_c   1.000
_cell.angle_alpha   90.00
_cell.angle_beta   90.00
_cell.angle_gamma   90.00
#
_symmetry.space_group_name_H-M   'P 1'
#
loop_
_entity.id
_entity.type
_entity.pdbx_description
1 polymer ?
#
loop_
_entity_poly.entity_id
_entity_poly.type
_entity_poly.pdbx_seq_one_letter_code
_entity_poly.pdbx_strand_id
1 'polypeptide(L)' 'MAEKNYDLNDIVEMKKPHPCKTNAWKLIRMGADIRMKCQGCGQSVMMPRREFEKKMKKVIGHDDQGK' A
#
# COMPACT_ATOMS: atom_id res chain seq x y z
N MET A 1 -4.05 3.31 19.81
CA MET A 1 -3.26 2.91 18.62
C MET A 1 -4.09 3.34 17.44
N ALA A 2 -3.67 4.32 16.64
CA ALA A 2 -4.49 4.85 15.56
C ALA A 2 -4.71 3.75 14.52
N GLU A 3 -5.93 3.22 14.47
CA GLU A 3 -6.39 2.25 13.50
C GLU A 3 -6.34 2.93 12.13
N LYS A 4 -5.24 2.69 11.42
CA LYS A 4 -5.13 3.03 10.01
C LYS A 4 -5.97 2.00 9.27
N ASN A 5 -7.23 2.31 9.00
CA ASN A 5 -8.10 1.46 8.19
C ASN A 5 -7.57 1.45 6.76
N TYR A 6 -7.00 0.31 6.35
CA TYR A 6 -6.65 -0.01 4.96
C TYR A 6 -7.17 -1.42 4.68
N ASP A 7 -7.76 -1.61 3.51
CA ASP A 7 -8.37 -2.89 3.12
C ASP A 7 -7.77 -3.42 1.80
N LEU A 8 -8.11 -4.65 1.44
CA LEU A 8 -7.62 -5.24 0.20
C LEU A 8 -7.97 -4.32 -0.97
N ASN A 9 -7.04 -4.16 -1.91
CA ASN A 9 -7.14 -3.25 -3.05
C ASN A 9 -7.03 -1.75 -2.73
N ASP A 10 -6.84 -1.35 -1.47
CA ASP A 10 -6.55 0.06 -1.16
C ASP A 10 -5.26 0.55 -1.81
N ILE A 11 -5.28 1.83 -2.16
CA ILE A 11 -4.15 2.58 -2.68
C ILE A 11 -3.63 3.46 -1.55
N VAL A 12 -2.39 3.21 -1.16
CA VAL A 12 -1.71 3.88 -0.06
C VAL A 12 -0.52 4.68 -0.56
N GLU A 13 -0.26 5.79 0.13
CA GLU A 13 0.93 6.61 -0.08
C GLU A 13 1.99 6.24 0.96
N MET A 14 3.20 5.91 0.48
CA MET A 14 4.34 5.62 1.34
C MET A 14 5.09 6.90 1.70
N LYS A 15 5.68 6.96 2.91
CA LYS A 15 6.50 8.08 3.36
C LYS A 15 7.83 8.18 2.60
N LYS A 16 8.41 7.03 2.23
CA LYS A 16 9.65 7.00 1.46
C LYS A 16 9.35 7.21 -0.02
N PRO A 17 10.11 8.08 -0.70
CA PRO A 17 9.96 8.26 -2.14
C PRO A 17 10.36 6.98 -2.86
N HIS A 18 9.54 6.57 -3.82
CA HIS A 18 9.85 5.47 -4.72
C HIS A 18 10.68 6.00 -5.91
N PRO A 19 11.67 5.24 -6.42
CA PRO A 19 12.51 5.65 -7.56
C PRO A 19 11.75 6.08 -8.81
N CYS A 20 10.52 5.57 -9.03
CA CYS A 20 9.70 5.99 -10.17
C CYS A 20 8.97 7.33 -9.98
N LYS A 21 9.20 8.06 -8.88
CA LYS A 21 8.51 9.30 -8.47
C LYS A 21 7.03 9.14 -8.12
N THR A 22 6.42 7.99 -8.38
CA THR A 22 5.06 7.65 -7.93
C THR A 22 5.10 6.95 -6.57
N ASN A 23 4.54 7.60 -5.54
CA ASN A 23 4.47 7.05 -4.18
C ASN A 23 3.16 6.32 -3.87
N ALA A 24 2.34 6.06 -4.90
CA ALA A 24 1.08 5.33 -4.80
C ALA A 24 1.31 3.82 -4.94
N TRP A 25 0.82 3.07 -3.97
CA TRP A 25 0.95 1.62 -3.89
C TRP A 25 -0.41 0.98 -3.69
N LYS A 26 -0.79 0.04 -4.55
CA LYS A 26 -2.02 -0.73 -4.40
C LYS A 26 -1.75 -1.99 -3.60
N LEU A 27 -2.56 -2.25 -2.58
CA LEU A 27 -2.52 -3.44 -1.74
C LEU A 27 -3.12 -4.62 -2.51
N ILE A 28 -2.28 -5.60 -2.83
CA ILE A 28 -2.68 -6.78 -3.62
C ILE A 28 -2.96 -7.98 -2.70
N ARG A 29 -2.30 -8.04 -1.54
CA ARG A 29 -2.46 -9.11 -0.56
C ARG A 29 -2.34 -8.57 0.85
N MET A 30 -3.26 -9.00 1.71
CA MET A 30 -3.21 -8.77 3.14
C MET A 30 -3.04 -10.08 3.92
N GLY A 31 -2.26 -10.02 4.99
CA GLY A 31 -1.91 -11.15 5.84
C GLY A 31 -0.85 -10.75 6.85
N ALA A 32 0.00 -11.68 7.26
CA ALA A 32 1.21 -11.40 8.05
C ALA A 32 2.19 -10.50 7.26
N ASP A 33 2.34 -10.80 5.97
CA ASP A 33 3.06 -9.99 5.00
C ASP A 33 2.09 -9.29 4.05
N ILE A 34 2.33 -8.00 3.84
CA ILE A 34 1.60 -7.17 2.93
C ILE A 34 2.32 -7.19 1.59
N ARG A 35 1.62 -7.60 0.52
CA ARG A 35 2.12 -7.43 -0.86
C ARG A 35 1.43 -6.23 -1.48
N MET A 36 2.23 -5.31 -1.98
CA MET A 36 1.74 -4.09 -2.65
C MET A 36 2.40 -3.95 -4.03
N LYS A 37 1.69 -3.30 -4.95
CA LYS A 37 2.15 -3.02 -6.32
C LYS A 37 2.18 -1.52 -6.54
N CYS A 38 3.31 -1.00 -6.97
CA CYS A 38 3.44 0.40 -7.35
C CYS A 38 2.52 0.69 -8.55
N GLN A 39 1.71 1.75 -8.45
CA GLN A 39 0.81 2.16 -9.55
C GLN A 39 1.56 2.87 -10.70
N GLY A 40 2.78 3.35 -10.47
CA GLY A 40 3.58 4.02 -11.50
C GLY A 40 4.39 3.07 -12.37
N CYS A 41 5.14 2.14 -11.76
CA CYS A 41 6.02 1.22 -12.49
C CYS A 41 5.56 -0.25 -12.49
N GLY A 42 4.50 -0.57 -11.75
CA GLY A 42 4.00 -1.94 -11.63
C GLY A 42 4.85 -2.87 -10.76
N GLN A 43 5.92 -2.37 -10.12
CA GLN A 43 6.78 -3.21 -9.29
C GLN A 43 6.04 -3.67 -8.03
N SER A 44 6.10 -4.96 -7.72
CA SER A 44 5.54 -5.51 -6.49
C SER A 44 6.60 -5.63 -5.40
N VAL A 45 6.25 -5.26 -4.17
CA VAL A 45 7.09 -5.43 -2.98
C VAL A 45 6.30 -6.20 -1.93
N MET A 46 6.98 -7.09 -1.22
CA MET A 46 6.46 -7.79 -0.06
C MET A 46 7.16 -7.26 1.18
N MET A 47 6.40 -6.92 2.21
CA MET A 47 6.96 -6.46 3.47
C MET A 47 6.08 -6.87 4.65
N PRO A 48 6.66 -7.10 5.83
CA PRO A 48 5.88 -7.44 7.01
C PRO A 48 4.95 -6.27 7.40
N ARG A 49 3.74 -6.60 7.86
CA ARG A 49 2.70 -5.62 8.23
C ARG A 49 3.22 -4.53 9.16
N ARG A 50 4.01 -4.90 10.17
CA ARG A 50 4.56 -3.96 11.16
C ARG A 50 5.51 -2.92 10.55
N GLU A 51 6.26 -3.28 9.52
CA GLU A 51 7.07 -2.30 8.78
C GLU A 51 6.21 -1.45 7.86
N PHE A 52 5.19 -2.04 7.24
CA PHE A 52 4.26 -1.33 6.36
C PHE A 52 3.57 -0.19 7.12
N GLU A 53 2.98 -0.48 8.28
CA GLU A 53 2.24 0.51 9.07
C GLU A 53 3.09 1.70 9.53
N LYS A 54 4.40 1.46 9.76
CA LYS A 54 5.39 2.50 10.06
C LYS A 54 5.72 3.37 8.85
N LYS A 55 5.88 2.75 7.68
CA LYS A 55 6.28 3.41 6.42
C LYS A 55 5.09 4.04 5.67
N MET A 56 3.87 3.57 5.91
CA MET A 56 2.64 4.09 5.33
C MET A 56 2.33 5.48 5.88
N LYS A 57 2.05 6.43 4.98
CA LYS A 57 1.69 7.80 5.31
C LYS A 57 0.18 7.93 5.48
N LYS A 58 -0.57 7.66 4.41
CA LYS A 58 -2.04 7.74 4.36
C LYS A 58 -2.59 6.82 3.27
N VAL A 59 -3.87 6.49 3.36
CA VAL A 59 -4.65 5.92 2.25
C VAL A 59 -5.05 7.07 1.32
N ILE A 60 -4.96 6.87 0.01
CA ILE A 60 -5.29 7.89 -1.01
C ILE A 60 -6.46 7.49 -1.90
N GLY A 61 -6.92 6.24 -1.85
CA GLY A 61 -8.11 5.78 -2.52
C GLY A 61 -8.32 4.30 -2.29
N HIS A 62 -9.55 3.83 -2.41
CA HIS A 62 -9.91 2.42 -2.32
C HIS A 62 -10.41 1.95 -3.67
N ASP A 63 -9.90 0.83 -4.17
CA ASP A 63 -10.36 0.23 -5.41
C ASP A 63 -11.45 -0.80 -5.07
N ASP A 64 -12.68 -0.30 -4.91
CA ASP A 64 -13.89 -1.12 -4.75
C ASP A 64 -14.20 -1.74 -6.12
N GLN A 65 -13.53 -2.85 -6.46
CA GLN A 65 -13.97 -3.68 -7.57
C GLN A 65 -15.15 -4.54 -7.13
N GLY A 66 -16.28 -3.88 -6.87
CA GLY A 66 -17.59 -4.49 -6.92
C GLY A 66 -18.07 -4.53 -8.37
N LYS A 67 -17.88 -5.67 -9.04
CA LYS A 67 -18.64 -5.99 -10.26
C LYS A 67 -18.81 -7.49 -10.43
#